data_AF-A0A542ZEB2-F1
#
_entry.id   AF-A0A542ZEB2-F1
#
_cell.length_a   1.000
_cell.length_b   1.000
_cell.length_c   1.000
_cell.angle_alpha   90.00
_cell.angle_beta   90.00
_cell.angle_gamma   90.00
#
_symmetry.space_group_name_H-M   'P 1'
#
loop_
_entity.id
_entity.type
_entity.pdbx_description
1 polymer ?
#
loop_
_entity_poly.entity_id
_entity_poly.type
_entity_poly.pdbx_seq_one_letter_code
_entity_poly.pdbx_strand_id
1 'polypeptide(L)' 'MDAGPVVVGVAAVAFWGYCLWDFTRTDERDMRTFTRPVWVVVLVLGSTVGALLWFFAGRPQPPRR' A
#
# COMPACT_ATOMS: atom_id res chain seq x y z
N MET A 1 -25.50 10.08 16.06
CA MET A 1 -25.00 9.39 14.85
C MET A 1 -23.52 9.67 14.78
N ASP A 2 -22.71 8.79 15.36
CA ASP A 2 -21.27 9.00 15.49
C ASP A 2 -20.64 8.91 14.12
N ALA A 3 -20.41 10.06 13.48
CA ALA A 3 -19.79 10.14 12.17
C ALA A 3 -18.31 9.73 12.19
N GLY A 4 -17.67 9.73 13.38
CA GLY A 4 -16.25 9.43 13.55
C GLY A 4 -15.83 8.05 13.00
N PRO A 5 -16.45 6.94 13.44
CA PRO A 5 -16.11 5.60 12.96
C PRO A 5 -16.31 5.41 11.45
N VAL A 6 -17.38 6.01 10.89
CA VAL A 6 -17.67 5.92 9.46
C VAL A 6 -16.59 6.64 8.65
N VAL A 7 -16.20 7.85 9.06
CA VAL A 7 -15.15 8.63 8.40
C VAL A 7 -13.81 7.89 8.44
N VAL A 8 -13.46 7.29 9.59
CA VAL A 8 -12.22 6.51 9.73
C VAL A 8 -12.25 5.28 8.82
N GLY A 9 -13.36 4.56 8.76
CA GLY A 9 -13.52 3.40 7.88
C GLY A 9 -13.38 3.77 6.39
N VAL A 10 -14.04 4.85 5.96
CA VAL A 10 -13.94 5.34 4.58
C VAL A 10 -12.52 5.78 4.25
N ALA A 11 -11.86 6.51 5.14
CA ALA A 11 -10.48 6.93 4.95
C ALA A 11 -9.52 5.73 4.84
N ALA A 12 -9.69 4.70 5.67
CA ALA A 12 -8.89 3.48 5.62
C ALA A 12 -9.06 2.72 4.30
N VAL A 13 -10.29 2.60 3.81
CA VAL A 13 -10.58 1.95 2.51
C VAL A 13 -10.03 2.76 1.35
N ALA A 14 -10.20 4.09 1.36
CA ALA A 14 -9.65 4.97 0.33
C ALA A 14 -8.11 4.92 0.30
N PHE A 15 -7.46 4.92 1.48
CA PHE A 15 -6.01 4.77 1.60
C PHE A 15 -5.54 3.42 1.08
N TRP A 16 -6.24 2.33 1.44
CA TRP A 16 -5.93 0.99 0.95
C TRP A 16 -6.03 0.90 -0.58
N GLY A 17 -7.11 1.42 -1.17
CA GLY A 17 -7.29 1.46 -2.62
C GLY A 17 -6.23 2.31 -3.33
N TYR A 18 -5.83 3.44 -2.73
CA TYR A 18 -4.72 4.24 -3.23
C TYR A 18 -3.40 3.47 -3.24
N CYS A 19 -3.07 2.75 -2.16
CA CYS A 19 -1.86 1.91 -2.11
C CYS A 19 -1.90 0.79 -3.15
N LEU A 20 -3.06 0.19 -3.41
CA LEU A 20 -3.21 -0.81 -4.46
C LEU A 20 -2.96 -0.21 -5.85
N TRP A 21 -3.47 0.99 -6.12
CA TRP A 21 -3.23 1.72 -7.36
C TRP A 21 -1.77 2.15 -7.54
N ASP A 22 -1.12 2.61 -6.47
CA ASP A 22 0.31 2.95 -6.44
C ASP A 22 1.16 1.71 -6.74
N PHE A 23 0.78 0.56 -6.17
CA PHE A 23 1.41 -0.72 -6.43
C PHE A 23 1.30 -1.17 -7.89
N THR A 24 0.13 -1.02 -8.52
CA THR A 24 -0.03 -1.40 -9.94
C THR A 24 0.75 -0.49 -10.89
N ARG A 25 1.01 0.76 -10.51
CA ARG A 25 1.86 1.69 -11.26
C ARG A 25 3.36 1.51 -11.03
N THR A 26 3.75 0.84 -9.96
CA THR A 26 5.16 0.63 -9.62
C THR A 26 5.70 -0.56 -10.41
N ASP A 27 6.81 -0.35 -11.12
CA ASP A 27 7.47 -1.40 -11.90
C ASP A 27 8.14 -2.42 -10.96
N GLU A 28 8.11 -3.70 -11.33
CA GLU A 28 8.75 -4.79 -10.57
C GLU A 28 10.24 -4.56 -10.37
N ARG A 29 10.88 -3.87 -11.32
CA ARG A 29 12.32 -3.59 -11.31
C ARG A 29 12.73 -2.63 -10.21
N ASP A 30 11.79 -1.82 -9.72
CA ASP A 30 12.02 -0.85 -8.66
C ASP A 30 11.71 -1.42 -7.27
N MET A 31 10.99 -2.55 -7.19
CA MET A 31 10.68 -3.25 -5.94
C MET A 31 11.88 -4.11 -5.49
N ARG A 32 12.77 -3.54 -4.67
CA ARG A 32 13.97 -4.25 -4.19
C ARG A 32 13.78 -5.07 -2.92
N THR A 33 12.75 -4.77 -2.13
CA THR A 33 12.57 -5.38 -0.79
C THR A 33 11.95 -6.78 -0.88
N PHE A 34 10.97 -6.97 -1.77
CA PHE A 34 10.27 -8.24 -1.98
C PHE A 34 9.80 -8.34 -3.44
N THR A 35 9.69 -9.57 -3.96
CA THR A 35 9.12 -9.83 -5.30
C THR A 35 7.67 -9.36 -5.38
N ARG A 36 7.22 -8.88 -6.54
CA ARG A 36 5.84 -8.41 -6.75
C ARG A 36 4.73 -9.32 -6.19
N PRO A 37 4.73 -10.66 -6.39
CA PRO A 37 3.67 -11.51 -5.84
C PRO A 37 3.63 -11.48 -4.30
N VAL A 38 4.76 -11.34 -3.62
CA VAL A 38 4.81 -11.21 -2.15
C VAL A 38 4.10 -9.94 -1.70
N TRP A 39 4.34 -8.82 -2.41
CA TRP A 39 3.66 -7.57 -2.12
C TRP A 39 2.15 -7.61 -2.40
N VAL A 40 1.72 -8.30 -3.46
CA VAL A 40 0.28 -8.55 -3.70
C VAL A 40 -0.33 -9.29 -2.52
N VAL A 41 0.32 -10.36 -2.06
CA VAL A 41 -0.17 -11.14 -0.91
C VAL A 41 -0.23 -10.28 0.35
N VAL A 42 0.80 -9.46 0.61
CA VAL A 42 0.82 -8.54 1.77
C VAL A 42 -0.28 -7.49 1.69
N LEU A 43 -0.53 -6.89 0.52
CA LEU A 43 -1.57 -5.88 0.32
C LEU A 43 -2.98 -6.46 0.42
N VAL A 44 -3.20 -7.66 -0.12
CA VAL A 44 -4.52 -8.30 -0.15
C VAL A 44 -4.84 -8.95 1.20
N LEU A 45 -3.91 -9.72 1.78
CA LEU A 45 -4.14 -10.39 3.07
C LEU A 45 -3.97 -9.45 4.25
N GLY A 46 -3.01 -8.52 4.18
CA GLY A 46 -2.76 -7.55 5.24
C GLY A 46 -3.72 -6.36 5.21
N SER A 47 -4.48 -6.18 4.12
CA SER A 47 -5.38 -5.04 3.89
C SER A 47 -4.72 -3.71 4.32
N THR A 48 -5.24 -3.03 5.34
CA THR A 48 -4.67 -1.77 5.87
C THR A 48 -3.21 -1.90 6.33
N VAL A 49 -2.84 -3.00 7.00
CA VAL A 49 -1.46 -3.25 7.44
C VAL A 49 -0.54 -3.42 6.24
N GLY A 50 -1.01 -4.11 5.20
CA GLY A 50 -0.28 -4.27 3.95
C GLY A 50 -0.04 -2.94 3.23
N ALA A 51 -1.05 -2.06 3.22
CA ALA A 51 -0.95 -0.71 2.67
C ALA A 51 0.06 0.16 3.43
N LEU A 52 0.08 0.07 4.77
CA LEU A 52 1.08 0.76 5.58
C LEU A 52 2.49 0.23 5.28
N LEU A 53 2.67 -1.10 5.24
CA LEU A 53 3.95 -1.70 4.87
C LEU A 53 4.41 -1.23 3.49
N TRP A 54 3.52 -1.19 2.50
CA TRP A 54 3.82 -0.71 1.15
C TRP A 54 4.27 0.75 1.17
N PHE A 55 3.58 1.60 1.92
CA PHE A 55 3.91 3.01 2.04
C PHE A 55 5.32 3.24 2.63
N PHE A 56 5.72 2.45 3.63
CA PHE A 56 7.02 2.61 4.28
C PHE A 56 8.17 1.87 3.58
N ALA A 57 7.94 0.68 3.05
CA ALA A 57 9.00 -0.23 2.59
C ALA A 57 8.86 -0.70 1.12
N GLY A 58 7.71 -0.46 0.50
CA GLY A 58 7.42 -0.87 -0.88
C GLY A 58 7.74 0.20 -1.92
N ARG A 59 7.69 1.49 -1.54
CA ARG A 59 7.97 2.59 -2.46
C ARG A 59 9.41 2.55 -2.99
N PRO A 60 9.61 2.73 -4.31
CA PRO A 60 10.94 2.87 -4.89
C PRO A 60 11.71 3.96 -4.15
N GLN A 61 12.88 3.62 -3.59
CA GLN A 61 13.75 4.67 -3.09
C GLN A 61 14.24 5.46 -4.30
N PRO A 62 14.00 6.79 -4.37
CA PRO A 62 14.54 7.59 -5.45
C PRO A 62 16.06 7.39 -5.46
N PRO A 63 16.68 7.20 -6.64
CA PRO A 63 18.12 7.01 -6.72
C PRO A 63 18.79 8.14 -5.96
N ARG A 64 19.51 7.77 -4.89
CA ARG A 64 20.27 8.71 -4.07
C ARG A 64 21.35 9.29 -4.98
N ARG A 65 21.06 10.47 -5.53
CA ARG A 65 21.91 11.21 -6.45
C ARG A 65 23.14 11.74 -5.73
#